data_AF-A0AAD3M499-F1
#
_entry.id   AF-A0AAD3M499-F1
#
_cell.length_a   1.000
_cell.length_b   1.000
_cell.length_c   1.000
_cell.angle_alpha   90.00
_cell.angle_beta   90.00
_cell.angle_gamma   90.00
#
_symmetry.space_group_name_H-M   'P 1'
#
loop_
_entity.id
_entity.type
_entity.pdbx_description
1 polymer ?
#
loop_
_entity_poly.entity_id
_entity_poly.type
_entity_poly.pdbx_seq_one_letter_code
_entity_poly.pdbx_strand_id
1 'polypeptide(L)'
;MDSYSQRFESGRDSKSQKKKGSSHHSTSCYDEGDRKPKFHLPFKNITDDVLDRFASIRIPGSKKERPPLSHSKHNTNDWSISSSSTSHHFEELSSKITSEKEILALFEKMMEDMNLNEEKKTPLREKDLNTKREMVIQYIFTASKTGTLRSSHQISPQEFLGELKSGVMDERLFACLDSLRVSLTSNPVSWVQSFGHEGLGLLLDILERLLFKKQQEKIDKKNQHKVVQCLKAFMNNKYGLDRILGEEKSLALLARAIDPTQSAMMTDVVKLLSAICIVGEENTLEKVLEAITTAGEWRAIERFSPIVQGLHDRSVQLQFDEEFVGRQEAQ
;
A
#
# COMPACT_ATOMS: atom_id res chain seq x y z
N MET A 1 -53.80 -12.21 -54.81
CA MET A 1 -54.71 -13.30 -55.19
C MET A 1 -53.86 -14.46 -55.63
N ASP A 2 -54.06 -15.60 -54.97
CA ASP A 2 -53.85 -16.98 -55.43
C ASP A 2 -52.46 -17.38 -55.96
N SER A 3 -51.67 -18.28 -55.33
CA SER A 3 -51.93 -19.62 -54.76
C SER A 3 -52.08 -20.74 -55.81
N TYR A 4 -51.15 -21.70 -55.85
CA TYR A 4 -51.41 -23.11 -55.51
C TYR A 4 -50.12 -23.97 -55.38
N SER A 5 -50.24 -25.19 -54.82
CA SER A 5 -49.13 -26.05 -54.37
C SER A 5 -49.29 -27.55 -54.72
N GLN A 6 -48.18 -28.32 -54.73
CA GLN A 6 -48.11 -29.78 -54.48
C GLN A 6 -46.63 -30.21 -54.27
N ARG A 7 -46.14 -30.97 -53.26
CA ARG A 7 -46.68 -31.57 -51.99
C ARG A 7 -46.90 -33.11 -51.89
N PHE A 8 -45.93 -33.92 -52.33
CA PHE A 8 -45.67 -35.29 -51.81
C PHE A 8 -44.21 -35.33 -51.27
N GLU A 9 -43.84 -35.77 -50.05
CA GLU A 9 -44.11 -37.02 -49.28
C GLU A 9 -43.52 -38.29 -49.93
N SER A 10 -42.87 -39.23 -49.23
CA SER A 10 -42.90 -39.69 -47.81
C SER A 10 -41.46 -40.04 -47.32
N GLY A 11 -41.10 -40.38 -46.07
CA GLY A 11 -41.79 -40.46 -44.76
C GLY A 11 -41.80 -41.86 -44.11
N ARG A 12 -41.41 -41.95 -42.81
CA ARG A 12 -41.43 -43.14 -41.88
C ARG A 12 -40.37 -44.24 -42.16
N ASP A 13 -40.01 -45.23 -41.32
CA ASP A 13 -40.19 -45.64 -39.89
C ASP A 13 -39.09 -46.73 -39.57
N SER A 14 -38.78 -47.29 -38.38
CA SER A 14 -39.12 -47.10 -36.95
C SER A 14 -38.12 -47.85 -36.03
N LYS A 15 -37.85 -47.35 -34.81
CA LYS A 15 -37.51 -48.09 -33.55
C LYS A 15 -36.22 -48.97 -33.48
N SER A 16 -35.84 -49.60 -32.34
CA SER A 16 -35.66 -49.17 -30.91
C SER A 16 -35.38 -50.39 -29.98
N GLN A 17 -34.61 -50.24 -28.89
CA GLN A 17 -34.81 -50.85 -27.52
C GLN A 17 -33.66 -50.41 -26.57
N LYS A 18 -33.86 -49.93 -25.32
CA LYS A 18 -34.25 -50.55 -24.01
C LYS A 18 -33.16 -51.46 -23.41
N LYS A 19 -32.91 -51.56 -22.08
CA LYS A 19 -33.65 -51.29 -20.79
C LYS A 19 -32.70 -50.64 -19.74
N LYS A 20 -33.05 -50.16 -18.52
CA LYS A 20 -34.27 -49.52 -17.93
C LYS A 20 -33.98 -49.00 -16.48
N GLY A 21 -34.12 -47.70 -16.22
CA GLY A 21 -34.41 -47.13 -14.87
C GLY A 21 -33.31 -47.25 -13.77
N SER A 22 -33.60 -47.03 -12.48
CA SER A 22 -34.91 -46.62 -11.90
C SER A 22 -34.84 -45.99 -10.49
N SER A 23 -35.40 -44.78 -10.33
CA SER A 23 -36.35 -44.31 -9.27
C SER A 23 -36.22 -44.78 -7.80
N HIS A 24 -36.30 -43.93 -6.77
CA HIS A 24 -37.45 -43.03 -6.47
C HIS A 24 -37.15 -41.83 -5.52
N HIS A 25 -38.16 -40.97 -5.36
CA HIS A 25 -38.46 -39.93 -4.34
C HIS A 25 -37.82 -40.09 -2.93
N SER A 26 -37.59 -39.02 -2.15
CA SER A 26 -38.67 -38.17 -1.57
C SER A 26 -38.25 -36.77 -1.07
N THR A 27 -39.25 -35.95 -0.73
CA THR A 27 -39.17 -34.60 -0.14
C THR A 27 -38.93 -34.60 1.37
N SER A 28 -38.18 -33.63 1.88
CA SER A 28 -38.26 -33.17 3.29
C SER A 28 -37.83 -31.70 3.42
N CYS A 29 -38.05 -31.12 4.60
CA CYS A 29 -37.73 -29.73 4.95
C CYS A 29 -37.10 -29.70 6.35
N TYR A 30 -36.19 -28.75 6.60
CA TYR A 30 -35.39 -28.55 7.83
C TYR A 30 -34.50 -29.74 8.27
N ASP A 31 -33.18 -29.52 8.30
CA ASP A 31 -32.43 -29.47 9.57
C ASP A 31 -31.13 -28.65 9.40
N GLU A 32 -30.48 -28.32 10.52
CA GLU A 32 -29.21 -27.59 10.62
C GLU A 32 -27.99 -28.51 10.41
N GLY A 33 -26.87 -28.00 9.88
CA GLY A 33 -25.69 -28.85 9.63
C GLY A 33 -24.54 -28.18 8.88
N ASP A 34 -23.47 -27.89 9.61
CA ASP A 34 -22.28 -27.17 9.17
C ASP A 34 -21.46 -27.84 8.03
N ARG A 35 -20.95 -27.03 7.09
CA ARG A 35 -19.59 -27.09 6.45
C ARG A 35 -19.53 -26.39 5.09
N LYS A 36 -19.27 -25.08 5.08
CA LYS A 36 -18.75 -24.37 3.88
C LYS A 36 -17.21 -24.44 3.83
N PRO A 37 -16.57 -24.71 2.67
CA PRO A 37 -15.12 -24.74 2.57
C PRO A 37 -14.52 -23.32 2.70
N LYS A 38 -13.82 -23.05 3.80
CA LYS A 38 -13.04 -21.81 3.98
C LYS A 38 -11.80 -21.83 3.08
N PHE A 39 -11.88 -21.20 1.91
CA PHE A 39 -10.68 -20.81 1.16
C PHE A 39 -10.01 -19.64 1.87
N HIS A 40 -8.96 -19.93 2.64
CA HIS A 40 -8.19 -18.92 3.37
C HIS A 40 -7.11 -18.34 2.45
N LEU A 41 -7.40 -17.19 1.83
CA LEU A 41 -6.37 -16.38 1.17
C LEU A 41 -5.58 -15.61 2.24
N PRO A 42 -4.23 -15.68 2.26
CA PRO A 42 -3.41 -14.95 3.23
C PRO A 42 -3.18 -13.51 2.75
N PHE A 43 -3.97 -12.57 3.27
CA PHE A 43 -3.61 -11.16 3.26
C PHE A 43 -2.53 -10.92 4.32
N LYS A 44 -1.24 -10.99 3.93
CA LYS A 44 -0.14 -10.55 4.80
C LYS A 44 -0.13 -9.02 4.86
N ASN A 45 -0.20 -8.47 6.06
CA ASN A 45 -0.16 -7.02 6.32
C ASN A 45 1.24 -6.59 6.77
N ILE A 46 1.54 -5.29 6.66
CA ILE A 46 2.86 -4.71 6.97
C ILE A 46 3.38 -5.03 8.38
N THR A 47 2.49 -5.13 9.37
CA THR A 47 2.83 -5.53 10.75
C THR A 47 3.29 -6.98 10.86
N ASP A 48 2.74 -7.86 10.02
CA ASP A 48 3.10 -9.28 9.98
C ASP A 48 4.52 -9.44 9.44
N ASP A 49 4.87 -8.78 8.32
CA ASP A 49 6.24 -8.79 7.77
C ASP A 49 7.27 -8.08 8.66
N VAL A 50 6.86 -7.09 9.48
CA VAL A 50 7.74 -6.50 10.50
C VAL A 50 7.96 -7.47 11.67
N LEU A 51 6.90 -8.13 12.16
CA LEU A 51 7.01 -9.13 13.22
C LEU A 51 7.78 -10.38 12.76
N ASP A 52 7.60 -10.84 11.52
CA ASP A 52 8.30 -11.98 10.91
C ASP A 52 9.82 -11.71 10.77
N ARG A 53 10.20 -10.45 10.46
CA ARG A 53 11.61 -10.00 10.48
C ARG A 53 12.25 -10.06 11.86
N PHE A 54 11.52 -9.74 12.93
CA PHE A 54 12.02 -9.82 14.31
C PHE A 54 11.91 -11.24 14.92
N ALA A 55 10.87 -12.00 14.57
CA ALA A 55 10.68 -13.38 15.01
C ALA A 55 11.66 -14.38 14.35
N SER A 56 12.27 -13.99 13.22
CA SER A 56 13.32 -14.76 12.55
C SER A 56 14.68 -14.77 13.28
N ILE A 57 14.81 -14.10 14.44
CA ILE A 57 16.03 -14.12 15.26
C ILE A 57 16.25 -15.52 15.85
N ARG A 58 17.16 -16.27 15.23
CA ARG A 58 17.52 -17.64 15.62
C ARG A 58 18.38 -17.65 16.88
N ILE A 59 17.82 -18.13 17.99
CA ILE A 59 18.56 -18.39 19.24
C ILE A 59 19.80 -19.27 18.96
N PRO A 60 21.03 -18.81 19.27
CA PRO A 60 22.24 -19.63 19.11
C PRO A 60 22.34 -20.73 20.17
N GLY A 61 21.74 -21.91 19.91
CA GLY A 61 21.93 -23.06 20.80
C GLY A 61 21.12 -24.32 20.50
N SER A 62 19.97 -24.23 19.84
CA SER A 62 19.07 -25.39 19.64
C SER A 62 19.61 -26.38 18.59
N LYS A 63 20.36 -27.40 19.01
CA LYS A 63 20.73 -28.54 18.17
C LYS A 63 19.49 -29.34 17.75
N LYS A 64 19.09 -29.24 16.49
CA LYS A 64 18.22 -30.23 15.83
C LYS A 64 18.63 -30.37 14.37
N GLU A 65 19.05 -31.57 13.98
CA GLU A 65 19.54 -31.85 12.64
C GLU A 65 18.44 -31.74 11.58
N ARG A 66 18.86 -31.47 10.34
CA ARG A 66 18.05 -31.62 9.13
C ARG A 66 18.93 -32.24 8.04
N PRO A 67 18.45 -33.23 7.25
CA PRO A 67 19.30 -33.95 6.31
C PRO A 67 19.89 -33.04 5.20
N PRO A 68 21.09 -33.35 4.69
CA PRO A 68 21.71 -32.56 3.64
C PRO A 68 21.03 -32.78 2.28
N LEU A 69 20.83 -31.69 1.53
CA LEU A 69 20.56 -31.71 0.09
C LEU A 69 21.80 -31.20 -0.66
N SER A 70 21.95 -31.66 -1.91
CA SER A 70 23.24 -31.64 -2.63
C SER A 70 23.67 -30.27 -3.18
N HIS A 71 24.97 -30.14 -3.41
CA HIS A 71 25.62 -28.90 -3.85
C HIS A 71 25.19 -28.45 -5.26
N SER A 72 25.07 -27.14 -5.43
CA SER A 72 25.48 -26.45 -6.66
C SER A 72 26.59 -25.45 -6.32
N LYS A 73 27.56 -25.26 -7.21
CA LYS A 73 28.75 -24.44 -6.95
C LYS A 73 28.50 -22.98 -7.33
N HIS A 74 28.61 -22.06 -6.38
CA HIS A 74 28.82 -20.64 -6.66
C HIS A 74 29.97 -20.08 -5.81
N ASN A 75 30.58 -19.00 -6.29
CA ASN A 75 31.81 -18.42 -5.75
C ASN A 75 31.64 -17.89 -4.32
N THR A 76 32.60 -18.17 -3.41
CA THR A 76 32.42 -18.04 -1.96
C THR A 76 33.01 -16.79 -1.30
N ASN A 77 33.65 -15.88 -2.04
CA ASN A 77 34.58 -14.92 -1.43
C ASN A 77 34.04 -13.51 -1.11
N ASP A 78 32.91 -13.07 -1.67
CA ASP A 78 32.38 -11.70 -1.44
C ASP A 78 31.56 -11.54 -0.14
N TRP A 79 31.01 -12.62 0.40
CA TRP A 79 30.10 -12.55 1.57
C TRP A 79 30.84 -12.20 2.87
N SER A 80 32.09 -12.65 3.01
CA SER A 80 32.87 -12.59 4.26
C SER A 80 33.36 -11.19 4.63
N ILE A 81 33.59 -10.32 3.65
CA ILE A 81 34.01 -8.93 3.88
C ILE A 81 32.79 -8.12 4.36
N SER A 82 31.64 -8.31 3.72
CA SER A 82 30.39 -7.64 4.08
C SER A 82 29.94 -7.95 5.51
N SER A 83 30.05 -9.22 5.95
CA SER A 83 29.62 -9.63 7.30
C SER A 83 30.51 -9.04 8.40
N SER A 84 31.84 -9.04 8.23
CA SER A 84 32.78 -8.39 9.16
C SER A 84 32.47 -6.90 9.33
N SER A 85 32.31 -6.15 8.23
CA SER A 85 32.00 -4.72 8.29
C SER A 85 30.68 -4.44 9.01
N THR A 86 29.66 -5.28 8.84
CA THR A 86 28.40 -5.14 9.58
C THR A 86 28.51 -5.51 11.06
N SER A 87 29.34 -6.49 11.40
CA SER A 87 29.57 -6.90 12.80
C SER A 87 30.25 -5.79 13.59
N HIS A 88 31.31 -5.18 13.05
CA HIS A 88 32.05 -4.14 13.74
C HIS A 88 31.20 -2.88 14.00
N HIS A 89 30.37 -2.43 13.05
CA HIS A 89 29.46 -1.30 13.31
C HIS A 89 28.35 -1.64 14.31
N PHE A 90 27.82 -2.87 14.30
CA PHE A 90 26.84 -3.31 15.30
C PHE A 90 27.45 -3.33 16.72
N GLU A 91 28.68 -3.82 16.84
CA GLU A 91 29.45 -3.87 18.08
C GLU A 91 29.87 -2.47 18.59
N GLU A 92 30.23 -1.56 17.67
CA GLU A 92 30.53 -0.16 17.97
C GLU A 92 29.28 0.63 18.42
N LEU A 93 28.10 0.37 17.83
CA LEU A 93 26.84 0.97 18.26
C LEU A 93 26.39 0.41 19.62
N SER A 94 26.49 -0.91 19.80
CA SER A 94 26.18 -1.59 21.07
C SER A 94 27.04 -1.08 22.24
N SER A 95 28.33 -0.82 21.98
CA SER A 95 29.26 -0.28 22.99
C SER A 95 29.15 1.23 23.23
N LYS A 96 28.40 1.98 22.40
CA LYS A 96 28.02 3.37 22.68
C LYS A 96 26.75 3.45 23.54
N ILE A 97 25.71 2.66 23.20
CA ILE A 97 24.38 2.71 23.83
C ILE A 97 24.39 1.90 25.14
N THR A 98 24.99 2.48 26.16
CA THR A 98 25.32 1.80 27.43
C THR A 98 24.28 2.04 28.53
N SER A 99 23.60 3.18 28.53
CA SER A 99 22.65 3.54 29.60
C SER A 99 21.25 2.97 29.38
N GLU A 100 20.65 2.38 30.43
CA GLU A 100 19.24 1.97 30.43
C GLU A 100 18.29 3.11 30.05
N LYS A 101 18.54 4.32 30.57
CA LYS A 101 17.74 5.51 30.27
C LYS A 101 17.81 5.91 28.79
N GLU A 102 18.98 5.74 28.18
CA GLU A 102 19.20 6.02 26.76
C GLU A 102 18.51 4.97 25.88
N ILE A 103 18.60 3.68 26.24
CA ILE A 103 17.91 2.58 25.55
C ILE A 103 16.40 2.81 25.56
N LEU A 104 15.82 3.16 26.73
CA LEU A 104 14.38 3.40 26.85
C LEU A 104 13.93 4.63 26.04
N ALA A 105 14.70 5.72 26.05
CA ALA A 105 14.40 6.92 25.25
C ALA A 105 14.48 6.65 23.73
N LEU A 106 15.49 5.88 23.29
CA LEU A 106 15.62 5.45 21.90
C LEU A 106 14.54 4.43 21.49
N PHE A 107 14.02 3.63 22.43
CA PHE A 107 12.97 2.65 22.19
C PHE A 107 11.59 3.31 22.01
N GLU A 108 11.22 4.28 22.85
CA GLU A 108 9.99 5.07 22.61
C GLU A 108 10.09 5.83 21.28
N LYS A 109 11.23 6.51 21.02
CA LYS A 109 11.46 7.17 19.72
C LYS A 109 11.30 6.17 18.56
N MET A 110 11.87 4.98 18.64
CA MET A 110 11.73 3.95 17.61
C MET A 110 10.26 3.56 17.38
N MET A 111 9.43 3.45 18.44
CA MET A 111 8.01 3.12 18.29
C MET A 111 7.19 4.27 17.66
N GLU A 112 7.56 5.52 17.95
CA GLU A 112 7.01 6.71 17.27
C GLU A 112 7.42 6.72 15.79
N ASP A 113 8.71 6.51 15.50
CA ASP A 113 9.26 6.47 14.13
C ASP A 113 8.70 5.30 13.31
N MET A 114 8.23 4.22 13.96
CA MET A 114 7.54 3.08 13.34
C MET A 114 6.01 3.25 13.25
N ASN A 115 5.48 4.44 13.56
CA ASN A 115 4.07 4.80 13.35
C ASN A 115 3.07 3.87 14.07
N LEU A 116 3.43 3.39 15.26
CA LEU A 116 2.62 2.44 16.04
C LEU A 116 1.55 3.15 16.88
N ASN A 117 0.35 2.55 16.98
CA ASN A 117 -0.68 2.99 17.93
C ASN A 117 -0.40 2.40 19.33
N GLU A 118 -1.01 2.98 20.38
CA GLU A 118 -0.73 2.59 21.78
C GLU A 118 -1.05 1.12 22.09
N GLU A 119 -2.02 0.51 21.40
CA GLU A 119 -2.30 -0.94 21.47
C GLU A 119 -1.08 -1.79 21.06
N LYS A 120 -0.36 -1.36 20.02
CA LYS A 120 0.86 -2.03 19.52
C LYS A 120 2.10 -1.64 20.34
N LYS A 121 2.16 -0.43 20.91
CA LYS A 121 3.26 0.00 21.80
C LYS A 121 3.22 -0.71 23.17
N THR A 122 2.05 -0.92 23.75
CA THR A 122 1.89 -1.51 25.10
C THR A 122 2.66 -2.85 25.29
N PRO A 123 2.44 -3.91 24.47
CA PRO A 123 3.17 -5.17 24.60
C PRO A 123 4.65 -5.09 24.18
N LEU A 124 5.10 -3.98 23.58
CA LEU A 124 6.51 -3.67 23.33
C LEU A 124 7.16 -3.02 24.56
N ARG A 125 6.43 -2.16 25.29
CA ARG A 125 6.89 -1.60 26.58
C ARG A 125 7.02 -2.65 27.68
N GLU A 126 6.25 -3.74 27.62
CA GLU A 126 6.37 -4.87 28.55
C GLU A 126 7.62 -5.75 28.32
N LYS A 127 8.36 -5.56 27.22
CA LYS A 127 9.59 -6.34 26.94
C LYS A 127 10.72 -6.03 27.92
N ASP A 128 11.58 -7.01 28.12
CA ASP A 128 12.82 -6.86 28.88
C ASP A 128 13.80 -5.86 28.20
N LEU A 129 14.78 -5.38 28.97
CA LEU A 129 15.73 -4.38 28.50
C LEU A 129 16.69 -4.91 27.41
N ASN A 130 16.95 -6.22 27.34
CA ASN A 130 17.83 -6.77 26.31
C ASN A 130 17.11 -6.83 24.95
N THR A 131 15.88 -7.33 24.91
CA THR A 131 15.01 -7.26 23.71
C THR A 131 14.88 -5.82 23.21
N LYS A 132 14.66 -4.85 24.12
CA LYS A 132 14.61 -3.42 23.77
C LYS A 132 15.93 -2.89 23.19
N ARG A 133 17.07 -3.25 23.80
CA ARG A 133 18.41 -2.89 23.29
C ARG A 133 18.66 -3.43 21.88
N GLU A 134 18.34 -4.71 21.64
CA GLU A 134 18.51 -5.34 20.32
C GLU A 134 17.68 -4.65 19.23
N MET A 135 16.40 -4.34 19.52
CA MET A 135 15.53 -3.59 18.61
C MET A 135 16.08 -2.19 18.32
N VAL A 136 16.54 -1.45 19.35
CA VAL A 136 17.13 -0.10 19.18
C VAL A 136 18.39 -0.14 18.32
N ILE A 137 19.31 -1.07 18.56
CA ILE A 137 20.54 -1.20 17.75
C ILE A 137 20.18 -1.54 16.29
N GLN A 138 19.21 -2.43 16.07
CA GLN A 138 18.77 -2.79 14.72
C GLN A 138 18.07 -1.64 13.98
N TYR A 139 17.27 -0.82 14.67
CA TYR A 139 16.70 0.43 14.13
C TYR A 139 17.80 1.42 13.72
N ILE A 140 18.76 1.70 14.60
CA ILE A 140 19.87 2.64 14.30
C ILE A 140 20.78 2.12 13.19
N PHE A 141 21.08 0.82 13.17
CA PHE A 141 21.85 0.19 12.10
C PHE A 141 21.12 0.24 10.75
N THR A 142 19.78 0.12 10.74
CA THR A 142 18.98 0.24 9.52
C THR A 142 18.92 1.70 9.04
N ALA A 143 18.75 2.66 9.95
CA ALA A 143 18.72 4.09 9.64
C ALA A 143 20.07 4.66 9.19
N SER A 144 21.19 4.11 9.68
CA SER A 144 22.54 4.60 9.36
C SER A 144 23.14 4.02 8.06
N LYS A 145 22.59 2.95 7.49
CA LYS A 145 23.16 2.25 6.33
C LYS A 145 22.74 2.80 4.95
N THR A 146 22.40 4.09 4.89
CA THR A 146 21.86 4.84 3.73
C THR A 146 22.89 5.15 2.63
N GLY A 147 23.79 4.20 2.29
CA GLY A 147 24.80 4.48 1.25
C GLY A 147 25.76 3.37 0.79
N THR A 148 25.63 2.11 1.25
CA THR A 148 26.66 1.08 0.96
C THR A 148 26.25 -0.06 0.03
N LEU A 149 24.96 -0.27 -0.27
CA LEU A 149 24.51 -1.31 -1.22
C LEU A 149 23.35 -0.81 -2.09
N ARG A 150 23.44 -1.04 -3.41
CA ARG A 150 22.44 -0.61 -4.41
C ARG A 150 21.22 -1.54 -4.47
N SER A 151 20.47 -1.62 -3.37
CA SER A 151 19.06 -2.04 -3.40
C SER A 151 18.18 -0.81 -3.59
N SER A 152 17.15 -0.88 -4.44
CA SER A 152 16.18 0.22 -4.65
C SER A 152 15.49 0.69 -3.36
N HIS A 153 15.53 -0.15 -2.32
CA HIS A 153 14.97 0.12 -0.98
C HIS A 153 15.83 1.05 -0.11
N GLN A 154 17.01 1.49 -0.57
CA GLN A 154 17.98 2.24 0.24
C GLN A 154 18.32 3.64 -0.32
N ILE A 155 17.54 4.14 -1.28
CA ILE A 155 17.67 5.50 -1.84
C ILE A 155 17.33 6.52 -0.74
N SER A 156 18.17 7.55 -0.58
CA SER A 156 17.96 8.62 0.41
C SER A 156 16.86 9.61 -0.02
N PRO A 157 16.26 10.38 0.92
CA PRO A 157 15.30 11.43 0.56
C PRO A 157 15.87 12.43 -0.45
N GLN A 158 17.16 12.76 -0.30
CA GLN A 158 17.85 13.77 -1.12
C GLN A 158 18.08 13.30 -2.56
N GLU A 159 18.31 12.00 -2.79
CA GLU A 159 18.37 11.43 -4.14
C GLU A 159 17.01 11.50 -4.85
N PHE A 160 15.91 11.18 -4.16
CA PHE A 160 14.56 11.36 -4.72
C PHE A 160 14.26 12.83 -5.02
N LEU A 161 14.56 13.75 -4.10
CA LEU A 161 14.40 15.19 -4.34
C LEU A 161 15.23 15.64 -5.56
N GLY A 162 16.46 15.16 -5.71
CA GLY A 162 17.31 15.42 -6.87
C GLY A 162 16.73 14.90 -8.19
N GLU A 163 16.20 13.67 -8.22
CA GLU A 163 15.61 13.11 -9.44
C GLU A 163 14.28 13.79 -9.81
N LEU A 164 13.41 14.08 -8.85
CA LEU A 164 12.16 14.83 -9.10
C LEU A 164 12.46 16.26 -9.62
N LYS A 165 13.42 16.97 -9.01
CA LYS A 165 13.90 18.29 -9.46
C LYS A 165 14.54 18.27 -10.85
N SER A 166 15.08 17.12 -11.29
CA SER A 166 15.71 16.99 -12.61
C SER A 166 14.72 17.09 -13.79
N GLY A 167 13.41 17.21 -13.51
CA GLY A 167 12.36 17.25 -14.55
C GLY A 167 12.12 15.88 -15.18
N VAL A 168 12.19 14.81 -14.37
CA VAL A 168 12.06 13.43 -14.83
C VAL A 168 10.65 13.15 -15.40
N MET A 169 10.59 12.37 -16.49
CA MET A 169 9.40 12.15 -17.31
C MET A 169 9.10 10.67 -17.59
N ASP A 170 7.88 10.42 -18.04
CA ASP A 170 7.40 9.18 -18.66
C ASP A 170 7.68 7.90 -17.85
N GLU A 171 8.21 6.83 -18.46
CA GLU A 171 8.48 5.57 -17.74
C GLU A 171 9.63 5.69 -16.71
N ARG A 172 10.51 6.70 -16.83
CA ARG A 172 11.53 6.97 -15.78
C ARG A 172 10.89 7.65 -14.56
N LEU A 173 9.95 8.57 -14.77
CA LEU A 173 9.13 9.13 -13.71
C LEU A 173 8.32 8.04 -13.01
N PHE A 174 7.74 7.09 -13.78
CA PHE A 174 7.02 5.95 -13.20
C PHE A 174 7.91 5.11 -12.28
N ALA A 175 9.13 4.78 -12.72
CA ALA A 175 10.08 3.99 -11.92
C ALA A 175 10.55 4.74 -10.65
N CYS A 176 10.86 6.04 -10.78
CA CYS A 176 11.21 6.91 -9.66
C CYS A 176 10.08 6.94 -8.60
N LEU A 177 8.85 7.22 -9.04
CA LEU A 177 7.68 7.30 -8.16
C LEU A 177 7.32 5.94 -7.55
N ASP A 178 7.48 4.81 -8.24
CA ASP A 178 7.19 3.50 -7.62
C ASP A 178 8.23 3.09 -6.56
N SER A 179 9.51 3.44 -6.75
CA SER A 179 10.51 3.25 -5.69
C SER A 179 10.28 4.23 -4.53
N LEU A 180 9.90 5.48 -4.80
CA LEU A 180 9.53 6.46 -3.76
C LEU A 180 8.32 5.98 -2.96
N ARG A 181 7.30 5.41 -3.62
CA ARG A 181 6.12 4.81 -2.99
C ARG A 181 6.48 3.62 -2.08
N VAL A 182 7.50 2.84 -2.42
CA VAL A 182 8.07 1.83 -1.50
C VAL A 182 8.68 2.53 -0.29
N SER A 183 9.61 3.47 -0.50
CA SER A 183 10.34 4.16 0.56
C SER A 183 9.43 4.91 1.55
N LEU A 184 8.40 5.61 1.05
CA LEU A 184 7.36 6.27 1.86
C LEU A 184 6.50 5.29 2.70
N THR A 185 6.47 4.01 2.34
CA THR A 185 5.69 2.97 3.06
C THR A 185 6.57 2.14 4.01
N SER A 186 7.86 1.98 3.73
CA SER A 186 8.75 1.04 4.43
C SER A 186 9.80 1.68 5.36
N ASN A 187 9.99 2.99 5.29
CA ASN A 187 10.99 3.71 6.09
C ASN A 187 10.32 4.40 7.31
N PRO A 188 11.10 4.83 8.32
CA PRO A 188 10.57 5.51 9.50
C PRO A 188 9.86 6.83 9.15
N VAL A 189 8.97 7.30 10.04
CA VAL A 189 8.30 8.61 9.91
C VAL A 189 9.31 9.76 9.78
N SER A 190 10.47 9.70 10.45
CA SER A 190 11.56 10.67 10.27
C SER A 190 12.15 10.71 8.85
N TRP A 191 12.10 9.60 8.09
CA TRP A 191 12.43 9.59 6.66
C TRP A 191 11.35 10.31 5.84
N VAL A 192 10.08 10.04 6.15
CA VAL A 192 8.91 10.69 5.53
C VAL A 192 8.90 12.20 5.81
N GLN A 193 9.30 12.62 7.02
CA GLN A 193 9.53 14.01 7.38
C GLN A 193 10.66 14.64 6.56
N SER A 194 11.83 13.98 6.51
CA SER A 194 13.00 14.46 5.75
C SER A 194 12.70 14.67 4.26
N PHE A 195 11.94 13.76 3.63
CA PHE A 195 11.43 13.95 2.27
C PHE A 195 10.36 15.06 2.21
N GLY A 196 9.38 15.01 3.13
CA GLY A 196 8.17 15.81 3.11
C GLY A 196 8.36 17.31 3.24
N HIS A 197 9.50 17.79 3.76
CA HIS A 197 9.80 19.23 3.81
C HIS A 197 9.65 19.91 2.44
N GLU A 198 10.15 19.27 1.38
CA GLU A 198 10.14 19.80 0.00
C GLU A 198 9.44 18.86 -1.00
N GLY A 199 9.56 17.55 -0.79
CA GLY A 199 9.10 16.52 -1.73
C GLY A 199 7.58 16.46 -1.92
N LEU A 200 6.80 16.95 -0.96
CA LEU A 200 5.35 17.10 -1.11
C LEU A 200 5.01 18.11 -2.23
N GLY A 201 5.66 19.28 -2.23
CA GLY A 201 5.46 20.30 -3.28
C GLY A 201 5.78 19.74 -4.65
N LEU A 202 6.94 19.07 -4.79
CA LEU A 202 7.35 18.42 -6.04
C LEU A 202 6.35 17.35 -6.52
N LEU A 203 5.78 16.54 -5.62
CA LEU A 203 4.74 15.57 -5.98
C LEU A 203 3.47 16.27 -6.49
N LEU A 204 3.04 17.36 -5.84
CA LEU A 204 1.86 18.12 -6.26
C LEU A 204 2.10 18.86 -7.58
N ASP A 205 3.28 19.46 -7.81
CA ASP A 205 3.68 20.07 -9.08
C ASP A 205 3.66 19.06 -10.23
N ILE A 206 4.10 17.83 -9.98
CA ILE A 206 4.07 16.74 -10.96
C ILE A 206 2.62 16.29 -11.23
N LEU A 207 1.79 16.13 -10.19
CA LEU A 207 0.37 15.79 -10.36
C LEU A 207 -0.37 16.87 -11.16
N GLU A 208 -0.16 18.14 -10.81
CA GLU A 208 -0.69 19.32 -11.50
C GLU A 208 -0.30 19.31 -12.99
N ARG A 209 0.99 19.20 -13.28
CA ARG A 209 1.52 19.10 -14.66
C ARG A 209 0.93 17.93 -15.45
N LEU A 210 0.68 16.79 -14.81
CA LEU A 210 0.08 15.60 -15.45
C LEU A 210 -1.43 15.70 -15.64
N LEU A 211 -2.15 16.41 -14.77
CA LEU A 211 -3.59 16.63 -14.90
C LEU A 211 -3.90 17.68 -15.97
N PHE A 212 -3.13 18.78 -16.03
CA PHE A 212 -3.32 19.86 -17.01
C PHE A 212 -2.72 19.57 -18.40
N LYS A 213 -2.06 18.42 -18.62
CA LYS A 213 -1.55 18.00 -19.95
C LYS A 213 -2.72 17.78 -20.92
N LYS A 214 -2.84 18.63 -21.96
CA LYS A 214 -3.97 18.64 -22.92
C LYS A 214 -4.16 17.32 -23.69
N GLN A 215 -3.07 16.60 -23.97
CA GLN A 215 -3.11 15.26 -24.55
C GLN A 215 -2.47 14.31 -23.54
N GLN A 216 -3.29 13.47 -22.91
CA GLN A 216 -2.83 12.48 -21.93
C GLN A 216 -2.64 11.13 -22.62
N GLU A 217 -1.44 10.60 -22.50
CA GLU A 217 -1.04 9.27 -22.93
C GLU A 217 -1.29 8.25 -21.81
N LYS A 218 -1.18 6.96 -22.15
CA LYS A 218 -1.29 5.87 -21.17
C LYS A 218 -0.24 5.95 -20.05
N ILE A 219 0.92 6.56 -20.33
CA ILE A 219 1.97 6.79 -19.34
C ILE A 219 1.66 7.96 -18.40
N ASP A 220 1.02 9.03 -18.86
CA ASP A 220 0.59 10.11 -17.96
C ASP A 220 -0.42 9.59 -16.94
N LYS A 221 -1.40 8.79 -17.38
CA LYS A 221 -2.39 8.15 -16.52
C LYS A 221 -1.76 7.20 -15.48
N LYS A 222 -0.81 6.36 -15.88
CA LYS A 222 0.03 5.57 -14.93
C LYS A 222 0.70 6.48 -13.89
N ASN A 223 1.29 7.59 -14.32
CA ASN A 223 2.03 8.51 -13.46
C ASN A 223 1.14 9.30 -12.51
N GLN A 224 -0.04 9.76 -12.95
CA GLN A 224 -1.08 10.35 -12.10
C GLN A 224 -1.42 9.41 -10.94
N HIS A 225 -1.75 8.14 -11.24
CA HIS A 225 -2.07 7.16 -10.19
C HIS A 225 -0.88 6.87 -9.29
N LYS A 226 0.34 6.82 -9.85
CA LYS A 226 1.54 6.59 -9.05
C LYS A 226 1.85 7.75 -8.09
N VAL A 227 1.61 9.01 -8.47
CA VAL A 227 1.68 10.14 -7.55
C VAL A 227 0.61 10.03 -6.46
N VAL A 228 -0.64 9.71 -6.81
CA VAL A 228 -1.71 9.47 -5.81
C VAL A 228 -1.32 8.37 -4.81
N GLN A 229 -0.66 7.30 -5.27
CA GLN A 229 -0.13 6.25 -4.38
C GLN A 229 1.04 6.73 -3.51
N CYS A 230 1.86 7.68 -3.96
CA CYS A 230 2.87 8.34 -3.13
C CYS A 230 2.22 9.22 -2.06
N LEU A 231 1.22 10.03 -2.42
CA LEU A 231 0.47 10.86 -1.47
C LEU A 231 -0.25 10.00 -0.43
N LYS A 232 -0.84 8.86 -0.84
CA LYS A 232 -1.46 7.88 0.08
C LYS A 232 -0.47 7.27 1.07
N ALA A 233 0.74 6.94 0.64
CA ALA A 233 1.79 6.47 1.54
C ALA A 233 2.26 7.59 2.49
N PHE A 234 2.44 8.80 1.95
CA PHE A 234 2.85 9.99 2.69
C PHE A 234 1.86 10.34 3.82
N MET A 235 0.55 10.32 3.55
CA MET A 235 -0.52 10.65 4.50
C MET A 235 -0.77 9.60 5.60
N ASN A 236 -0.10 8.45 5.58
CA ASN A 236 -0.34 7.30 6.48
C ASN A 236 0.27 7.49 7.90
N ASN A 237 0.42 8.74 8.33
CA ASN A 237 0.98 9.21 9.59
C ASN A 237 0.50 10.66 9.82
N LYS A 238 0.48 11.10 11.08
CA LYS A 238 0.03 12.45 11.47
C LYS A 238 0.69 13.57 10.67
N TYR A 239 2.02 13.65 10.68
CA TYR A 239 2.79 14.67 9.94
C TYR A 239 2.42 14.78 8.46
N GLY A 240 2.26 13.64 7.77
CA GLY A 240 1.95 13.63 6.34
C GLY A 240 0.54 14.08 6.01
N LEU A 241 -0.42 13.84 6.92
CA LEU A 241 -1.76 14.41 6.82
C LEU A 241 -1.73 15.92 7.10
N ASP A 242 -1.10 16.34 8.20
CA ASP A 242 -0.99 17.76 8.58
C ASP A 242 -0.37 18.60 7.45
N ARG A 243 0.68 18.08 6.81
CA ARG A 243 1.33 18.72 5.66
C ARG A 243 0.48 18.76 4.39
N ILE A 244 -0.47 17.83 4.21
CA ILE A 244 -1.45 17.87 3.12
C ILE A 244 -2.55 18.89 3.43
N LEU A 245 -3.06 18.94 4.66
CA LEU A 245 -4.10 19.89 5.09
C LEU A 245 -3.62 21.35 5.10
N GLY A 246 -2.33 21.58 5.36
CA GLY A 246 -1.70 22.90 5.31
C GLY A 246 -1.25 23.38 3.92
N GLU A 247 -1.47 22.60 2.85
CA GLU A 247 -1.00 22.88 1.49
C GLU A 247 -2.20 23.18 0.57
N GLU A 248 -2.46 24.46 0.28
CA GLU A 248 -3.72 24.96 -0.30
C GLU A 248 -4.18 24.20 -1.56
N LYS A 249 -3.24 23.85 -2.45
CA LYS A 249 -3.56 23.18 -3.72
C LYS A 249 -3.78 21.67 -3.60
N SER A 250 -3.51 21.05 -2.45
CA SER A 250 -3.59 19.60 -2.27
C SER A 250 -5.01 19.06 -2.54
N LEU A 251 -6.02 19.68 -1.92
CA LEU A 251 -7.43 19.31 -2.05
C LEU A 251 -7.95 19.58 -3.47
N ALA A 252 -7.56 20.71 -4.06
CA ALA A 252 -7.93 21.08 -5.42
C ALA A 252 -7.34 20.15 -6.49
N LEU A 253 -6.14 19.59 -6.26
CA LEU A 253 -5.51 18.60 -7.13
C LEU A 253 -6.09 17.20 -6.93
N LEU A 254 -6.36 16.79 -5.68
CA LEU A 254 -7.05 15.53 -5.37
C LEU A 254 -8.47 15.52 -5.98
N ALA A 255 -9.25 16.59 -5.81
CA ALA A 255 -10.57 16.73 -6.44
C ALA A 255 -10.49 16.66 -7.98
N ARG A 256 -9.49 17.30 -8.60
CA ARG A 256 -9.22 17.19 -10.04
C ARG A 256 -8.70 15.81 -10.49
N ALA A 257 -8.20 14.98 -9.58
CA ALA A 257 -7.78 13.60 -9.86
C ALA A 257 -8.94 12.57 -9.79
N ILE A 258 -10.18 12.98 -9.46
CA ILE A 258 -11.36 12.10 -9.57
C ILE A 258 -11.66 11.88 -11.06
N ASP A 259 -11.26 10.72 -11.60
CA ASP A 259 -11.42 10.33 -13.01
C ASP A 259 -12.08 8.94 -13.14
N PRO A 260 -13.36 8.85 -13.56
CA PRO A 260 -14.08 7.59 -13.72
C PRO A 260 -13.51 6.67 -14.81
N THR A 261 -12.64 7.18 -15.69
CA THR A 261 -11.91 6.34 -16.66
C THR A 261 -10.69 5.63 -16.03
N GLN A 262 -10.43 5.88 -14.75
CA GLN A 262 -9.32 5.33 -13.97
C GLN A 262 -9.82 4.81 -12.60
N SER A 263 -10.76 3.86 -12.61
CA SER A 263 -11.47 3.32 -11.43
C SER A 263 -10.60 3.07 -10.20
N ALA A 264 -9.38 2.54 -10.38
CA ALA A 264 -8.42 2.31 -9.29
C ALA A 264 -7.84 3.61 -8.69
N MET A 265 -7.44 4.58 -9.53
CA MET A 265 -6.97 5.89 -9.06
C MET A 265 -8.09 6.66 -8.39
N MET A 266 -9.27 6.67 -9.00
CA MET A 266 -10.46 7.29 -8.43
C MET A 266 -10.80 6.68 -7.04
N THR A 267 -10.67 5.37 -6.88
CA THR A 267 -10.89 4.70 -5.58
C THR A 267 -9.88 5.17 -4.52
N ASP A 268 -8.60 5.28 -4.86
CA ASP A 268 -7.58 5.83 -3.95
C ASP A 268 -7.86 7.31 -3.61
N VAL A 269 -8.16 8.15 -4.60
CA VAL A 269 -8.48 9.58 -4.40
C VAL A 269 -9.72 9.77 -3.51
N VAL A 270 -10.81 9.05 -3.76
CA VAL A 270 -12.05 9.14 -2.98
C VAL A 270 -11.85 8.63 -1.55
N LYS A 271 -11.03 7.58 -1.34
CA LYS A 271 -10.63 7.15 0.01
C LYS A 271 -9.84 8.23 0.75
N LEU A 272 -8.88 8.90 0.10
CA LEU A 272 -8.10 9.99 0.70
C LEU A 272 -8.97 11.19 1.08
N LEU A 273 -9.84 11.65 0.17
CA LEU A 273 -10.76 12.76 0.45
C LEU A 273 -11.78 12.39 1.55
N SER A 274 -12.26 11.15 1.57
CA SER A 274 -13.16 10.65 2.63
C SER A 274 -12.47 10.66 4.01
N ALA A 275 -11.22 10.20 4.08
CA ALA A 275 -10.46 10.22 5.34
C ALA A 275 -10.13 11.66 5.79
N ILE A 276 -9.78 12.56 4.86
CA ILE A 276 -9.63 14.00 5.12
C ILE A 276 -10.91 14.61 5.72
N CYS A 277 -12.08 14.25 5.19
CA CYS A 277 -13.38 14.73 5.72
C CYS A 277 -13.78 14.16 7.09
N ILE A 278 -13.11 13.10 7.56
CA ILE A 278 -13.41 12.43 8.84
C ILE A 278 -12.42 12.87 9.93
N VAL A 279 -11.14 12.99 9.58
CA VAL A 279 -10.05 13.31 10.52
C VAL A 279 -9.77 14.82 10.61
N GLY A 280 -10.16 15.60 9.59
CA GLY A 280 -9.93 17.04 9.56
C GLY A 280 -10.82 17.85 10.51
N GLU A 281 -10.37 19.06 10.84
CA GLU A 281 -11.14 20.06 11.61
C GLU A 281 -12.49 20.41 10.94
N GLU A 282 -13.42 21.01 11.67
CA GLU A 282 -14.82 21.29 11.25
C GLU A 282 -14.94 21.89 9.83
N ASN A 283 -14.08 22.85 9.49
CA ASN A 283 -14.10 23.54 8.19
C ASN A 283 -13.49 22.72 7.02
N THR A 284 -12.93 21.54 7.29
CA THR A 284 -12.23 20.71 6.27
C THR A 284 -13.22 20.11 5.27
N LEU A 285 -14.40 19.70 5.74
CA LEU A 285 -15.47 19.21 4.88
C LEU A 285 -15.91 20.28 3.85
N GLU A 286 -15.98 21.55 4.27
CA GLU A 286 -16.32 22.66 3.39
C GLU A 286 -15.24 22.88 2.32
N LYS A 287 -13.95 22.91 2.72
CA LYS A 287 -12.82 23.01 1.79
C LYS A 287 -12.78 21.88 0.75
N VAL A 288 -13.09 20.64 1.15
CA VAL A 288 -13.20 19.51 0.22
C VAL A 288 -14.40 19.66 -0.72
N LEU A 289 -15.54 20.13 -0.21
CA LEU A 289 -16.74 20.38 -1.02
C LEU A 289 -16.53 21.52 -2.04
N GLU A 290 -15.82 22.58 -1.66
CA GLU A 290 -15.40 23.68 -2.53
C GLU A 290 -14.44 23.17 -3.62
N ALA A 291 -13.42 22.40 -3.26
CA ALA A 291 -12.46 21.80 -4.20
C ALA A 291 -13.15 20.89 -5.23
N ILE A 292 -14.11 20.06 -4.81
CA ILE A 292 -14.92 19.20 -5.68
C ILE A 292 -15.86 20.04 -6.58
N THR A 293 -16.44 21.12 -6.05
CA THR A 293 -17.29 22.04 -6.82
C THR A 293 -16.49 22.74 -7.92
N THR A 294 -15.35 23.35 -7.56
CA THR A 294 -14.41 23.99 -8.50
C THR A 294 -13.87 23.02 -9.56
N ALA A 295 -13.65 21.75 -9.20
CA ALA A 295 -13.22 20.71 -10.14
C ALA A 295 -14.33 20.30 -11.12
N GLY A 296 -15.60 20.33 -10.70
CA GLY A 296 -16.76 20.13 -11.57
C GLY A 296 -16.97 21.30 -12.54
N GLU A 297 -16.95 22.53 -12.02
CA GLU A 297 -17.07 23.77 -12.81
C GLU A 297 -15.99 23.87 -13.90
N TRP A 298 -14.73 23.58 -13.56
CA TRP A 298 -13.62 23.58 -14.52
C TRP A 298 -13.78 22.55 -15.66
N ARG A 299 -14.58 21.50 -15.44
CA ARG A 299 -14.94 20.48 -16.44
C ARG A 299 -16.31 20.73 -17.10
N ALA A 300 -17.03 21.77 -16.69
CA ALA A 300 -18.44 22.02 -17.03
C ALA A 300 -19.39 20.84 -16.74
N ILE A 301 -19.22 20.18 -15.58
CA ILE A 301 -20.07 19.06 -15.13
C ILE A 301 -20.55 19.26 -13.69
N GLU A 302 -21.67 18.60 -13.35
CA GLU A 302 -22.15 18.49 -11.97
C GLU A 302 -21.07 17.92 -11.04
N ARG A 303 -20.85 18.58 -9.89
CA ARG A 303 -19.70 18.34 -8.99
C ARG A 303 -19.53 16.89 -8.53
N PHE A 304 -20.63 16.14 -8.38
CA PHE A 304 -20.61 14.72 -7.98
C PHE A 304 -20.80 13.74 -9.15
N SER A 305 -20.99 14.23 -10.39
CA SER A 305 -21.16 13.37 -11.57
C SER A 305 -20.02 12.35 -11.76
N PRO A 306 -18.73 12.68 -11.52
CA PRO A 306 -17.66 11.69 -11.55
C PRO A 306 -17.85 10.56 -10.53
N ILE A 307 -18.26 10.90 -9.30
CA ILE A 307 -18.45 9.91 -8.23
C ILE A 307 -19.62 8.98 -8.57
N VAL A 308 -20.75 9.54 -9.03
CA VAL A 308 -21.91 8.76 -9.48
C VAL A 308 -21.55 7.86 -10.67
N GLN A 309 -20.78 8.37 -11.64
CA GLN A 309 -20.33 7.57 -12.78
C GLN A 309 -19.46 6.38 -12.37
N GLY A 310 -18.51 6.57 -11.44
CA GLY A 310 -17.68 5.49 -10.93
C GLY A 310 -18.48 4.43 -10.15
N LEU A 311 -19.52 4.82 -9.42
CA LEU A 311 -20.41 3.90 -8.70
C LEU A 311 -21.22 2.96 -9.60
N HIS A 312 -21.32 3.25 -10.91
CA HIS A 312 -21.91 2.31 -11.89
C HIS A 312 -20.93 1.22 -12.34
N ASP A 313 -19.62 1.37 -12.13
CA ASP A 313 -18.61 0.34 -12.40
C ASP A 313 -18.49 -0.62 -11.22
N ARG A 314 -18.81 -1.91 -11.46
CA ARG A 314 -18.72 -2.97 -10.45
C ARG A 314 -17.29 -3.26 -9.98
N SER A 315 -16.26 -2.69 -10.61
CA SER A 315 -14.87 -2.77 -10.15
C SER A 315 -14.56 -1.81 -8.98
N VAL A 316 -15.36 -0.76 -8.79
CA VAL A 316 -15.13 0.27 -7.76
C VAL A 316 -15.62 -0.21 -6.39
N GLN A 317 -14.67 -0.65 -5.54
CA GLN A 317 -14.95 -1.03 -4.15
C GLN A 317 -14.56 0.10 -3.19
N LEU A 318 -15.50 1.02 -2.94
CA LEU A 318 -15.39 2.03 -1.87
C LEU A 318 -15.64 1.38 -0.48
N GLN A 319 -14.71 0.51 -0.06
CA GLN A 319 -14.65 0.05 1.32
C GLN A 319 -14.02 1.13 2.20
N PHE A 320 -14.58 1.34 3.39
CA PHE A 320 -13.99 2.22 4.40
C PHE A 320 -12.62 1.70 4.84
N ASP A 321 -11.73 2.61 5.25
CA ASP A 321 -10.33 2.30 5.57
C ASP A 321 -10.10 2.55 7.07
N GLU A 322 -10.69 1.69 7.90
CA GLU A 322 -10.67 1.80 9.36
C GLU A 322 -9.24 1.84 9.92
N GLU A 323 -8.30 1.11 9.32
CA GLU A 323 -6.89 1.15 9.75
C GLU A 323 -6.22 2.51 9.42
N PHE A 324 -6.61 3.20 8.35
CA PHE A 324 -6.11 4.55 8.09
C PHE A 324 -6.65 5.54 9.12
N VAL A 325 -7.97 5.56 9.37
CA VAL A 325 -8.58 6.52 10.32
C VAL A 325 -8.09 6.27 11.75
N GLY A 326 -8.11 5.02 12.21
CA GLY A 326 -7.64 4.65 13.56
C GLY A 326 -6.13 4.83 13.80
N ARG A 327 -5.32 5.02 12.75
CA ARG A 327 -3.91 5.47 12.89
C ARG A 327 -3.81 6.96 13.21
N GLN A 328 -4.69 7.78 12.64
CA GLN A 328 -4.64 9.24 12.81
C GLN A 328 -5.33 9.69 14.11
N GLU A 329 -6.38 8.98 14.56
CA GLU A 329 -7.03 9.22 15.86
C GLU A 329 -6.16 8.78 17.07
N ALA A 330 -5.13 7.95 16.85
CA ALA A 330 -4.29 7.36 17.89
C ALA A 330 -2.86 7.95 17.96
N GLN A 331 -2.65 9.17 17.43
CA GLN A 331 -1.37 9.89 17.35
C GLN A 331 -1.53 11.37 17.73
#